data_AF-A0ABD5LUM9-F1
#
_entry.id   AF-A0ABD5LUM9-F1
#
_cell.length_a   1.000
_cell.length_b   1.000
_cell.length_c   1.000
_cell.angle_alpha   90.00
_cell.angle_beta   90.00
_cell.angle_gamma   90.00
#
_symmetry.space_group_name_H-M   'P 1'
#
loop_
_entity.id
_entity.type
_entity.pdbx_description
1 polymer ?
#
loop_
_entity_poly.entity_id
_entity_poly.type
_entity_poly.pdbx_seq_one_letter_code
_entity_poly.pdbx_strand_id
1 'polypeptide(L)' 'MKGTAGGVSIQLTAINSTTPNQDVTYNNQSVDFGNGNDPIGNMKFKARMTATAGQTVTEGTVISSATYAVAYK' A
#
# COMPACT_ATOMS: atom_id res chain seq x y z
N MET A 1 4.09 8.71 9.42
CA MET A 1 3.82 7.65 10.42
C MET A 1 3.89 8.27 11.81
N LYS A 2 3.00 7.87 12.70
CA LYS A 2 3.04 8.21 14.14
C LYS A 2 3.42 6.93 14.90
N GLY A 3 3.90 7.07 16.12
CA GLY A 3 4.33 5.95 16.96
C GLY A 3 5.79 6.04 17.37
N THR A 4 6.27 5.00 18.05
CA THR A 4 7.60 4.95 18.68
C THR A 4 8.55 3.95 18.00
N ALA A 5 8.06 3.12 17.08
CA ALA A 5 8.93 2.21 16.33
C ALA A 5 9.83 2.98 15.35
N GLY A 6 11.08 2.55 15.24
CA GLY A 6 12.10 3.11 14.37
C GLY A 6 12.52 2.12 13.29
N GLY A 7 13.00 2.64 12.16
CA GLY A 7 13.57 1.81 11.08
C GLY A 7 12.58 0.91 10.33
N VAL A 8 11.28 1.15 10.47
CA VAL A 8 10.22 0.39 9.78
C VAL A 8 9.37 1.27 8.87
N SER A 9 8.72 0.65 7.90
CA SER A 9 7.73 1.24 7.01
C SER A 9 6.58 0.26 6.77
N ILE A 10 5.46 0.75 6.23
CA ILE A 10 4.34 -0.10 5.80
C ILE A 10 4.36 -0.16 4.28
N GLN A 11 4.53 -1.37 3.73
CA GLN A 11 4.33 -1.66 2.32
C GLN A 11 2.85 -1.98 2.09
N LEU A 12 2.26 -1.35 1.08
CA LEU A 12 0.90 -1.61 0.61
C LEU A 12 0.97 -2.21 -0.79
N THR A 13 0.32 -3.36 -0.97
CA THR A 13 0.30 -4.08 -2.25
C THR A 13 -1.15 -4.29 -2.69
N ALA A 14 -1.49 -3.88 -3.91
CA ALA A 14 -2.75 -4.19 -4.55
C ALA A 14 -2.71 -5.62 -5.11
N ILE A 15 -3.56 -6.49 -4.60
CA ILE A 15 -3.50 -7.94 -4.87
C ILE A 15 -4.19 -8.29 -6.18
N ASN A 16 -5.30 -7.61 -6.49
CA ASN A 16 -6.16 -7.89 -7.64
C ASN A 16 -6.29 -6.70 -8.60
N SER A 17 -5.27 -5.86 -8.69
CA SER A 17 -5.12 -4.85 -9.73
C SER A 17 -4.88 -5.50 -11.10
N THR A 18 -4.95 -4.68 -12.16
CA THR A 18 -4.65 -5.10 -13.55
C THR A 18 -3.24 -5.69 -13.68
N THR A 19 -2.28 -5.09 -12.97
CA THR A 19 -0.98 -5.69 -12.70
C THR A 19 -1.06 -6.44 -11.36
N PRO A 20 -1.00 -7.78 -11.31
CA PRO A 20 -1.16 -8.51 -10.07
C PRO A 20 -0.05 -8.22 -9.05
N ASN A 21 -0.41 -8.13 -7.76
CA ASN A 21 0.52 -7.85 -6.65
C ASN A 21 1.34 -6.57 -6.84
N GLN A 22 0.72 -5.51 -7.36
CA GLN A 22 1.38 -4.24 -7.60
C GLN A 22 1.59 -3.48 -6.29
N ASP A 23 2.84 -3.11 -6.02
CA ASP A 23 3.15 -2.26 -4.88
C ASP A 23 2.73 -0.80 -5.12
N VAL A 24 2.09 -0.23 -4.10
CA VAL A 24 1.80 1.20 -4.02
C VAL A 24 3.03 1.88 -3.43
N THR A 25 3.69 2.73 -4.22
CA THR A 25 4.92 3.42 -3.82
C THR A 25 4.77 4.91 -4.01
N TYR A 26 5.73 5.69 -3.49
CA TYR A 26 5.76 7.13 -3.75
C TYR A 26 5.80 7.45 -5.26
N ASN A 27 6.52 6.64 -6.05
CA ASN A 27 6.64 6.81 -7.50
C ASN A 27 5.47 6.18 -8.28
N ASN A 28 4.62 5.39 -7.61
CA ASN A 28 3.50 4.71 -8.23
C ASN A 28 2.30 4.70 -7.27
N GLN A 29 1.59 5.84 -7.25
CA GLN A 29 0.46 6.07 -6.36
C GLN A 29 -0.89 5.72 -6.99
N SER A 30 -0.92 5.54 -8.31
CA SER A 30 -2.12 5.13 -9.05
C SER A 30 -2.07 3.64 -9.32
N VAL A 31 -3.19 2.97 -9.08
CA VAL A 31 -3.35 1.53 -9.31
C VAL A 31 -4.65 1.33 -10.06
N ASP A 32 -4.58 0.64 -11.19
CA ASP A 32 -5.74 0.34 -12.01
C ASP A 32 -6.37 -0.98 -11.59
N PHE A 33 -7.71 -0.99 -11.54
CA PHE A 33 -8.52 -2.16 -11.25
C PHE A 33 -9.53 -2.38 -12.38
N GLY A 34 -9.80 -3.64 -12.71
CA GLY A 34 -10.76 -4.02 -13.75
C GLY A 34 -10.23 -3.89 -15.18
N ASN A 35 -11.08 -4.25 -16.15
CA ASN A 35 -10.74 -4.31 -17.58
C ASN A 35 -11.53 -3.28 -18.43
N GLY A 36 -12.30 -2.39 -17.78
CA GLY A 36 -13.17 -1.42 -18.43
C GLY A 36 -14.50 -1.97 -18.96
N ASN A 37 -14.72 -3.28 -18.95
CA ASN A 37 -15.94 -3.93 -19.45
C ASN A 37 -16.84 -4.41 -18.32
N ASP A 38 -16.24 -4.84 -17.22
CA ASP A 38 -16.94 -5.40 -16.06
C ASP A 38 -16.91 -4.46 -14.86
N PRO A 39 -17.91 -4.53 -13.96
CA PRO A 39 -17.88 -3.81 -12.69
C PRO A 39 -16.61 -4.17 -11.88
N ILE A 40 -15.95 -3.14 -11.36
CA ILE A 40 -14.84 -3.32 -10.42
C ILE A 40 -15.46 -3.81 -9.11
N GLY A 41 -15.21 -5.07 -8.75
CA GLY A 41 -15.58 -5.65 -7.46
C GLY A 41 -14.71 -5.13 -6.31
N ASN A 42 -14.48 -5.94 -5.29
CA ASN A 42 -13.64 -5.54 -4.15
C ASN A 42 -12.20 -5.23 -4.61
N MET A 43 -11.70 -4.03 -4.30
CA MET A 43 -10.28 -3.72 -4.38
C MET A 43 -9.58 -4.32 -3.14
N LYS A 44 -8.69 -5.29 -3.34
CA LYS A 44 -8.01 -6.01 -2.26
C LYS A 44 -6.59 -5.50 -2.11
N PHE A 45 -6.27 -5.04 -0.91
CA PHE A 45 -4.93 -4.63 -0.55
C PHE A 45 -4.37 -5.49 0.58
N LYS A 46 -3.06 -5.71 0.53
CA LYS A 46 -2.29 -6.30 1.63
C LYS A 46 -1.36 -5.23 2.18
N ALA A 47 -1.39 -5.04 3.50
CA ALA A 47 -0.43 -4.22 4.20
C ALA A 47 0.58 -5.12 4.94
N ARG A 48 1.86 -4.77 4.89
CA ARG A 48 2.94 -5.46 5.62
C ARG A 48 3.91 -4.45 6.20
N MET A 49 4.31 -4.65 7.45
CA MET A 49 5.44 -3.93 8.03
C MET A 49 6.75 -4.48 7.47
N THR A 50 7.64 -3.59 7.02
CA THR A 50 8.95 -3.94 6.46
C THR A 50 10.05 -3.09 7.08
N ALA A 51 11.26 -3.64 7.19
CA ALA A 51 12.43 -2.87 7.59
C ALA A 51 12.79 -1.87 6.48
N THR A 52 13.10 -0.65 6.86
CA THR A 52 13.58 0.39 5.94
C THR A 52 15.06 0.17 5.69
N ALA A 53 15.46 0.09 4.41
CA ALA A 53 16.84 -0.16 4.04
C ALA A 53 17.79 0.90 4.65
N GLY A 54 18.89 0.42 5.24
CA GLY A 54 19.90 1.28 5.86
C GLY A 54 19.52 1.87 7.22
N GLN A 55 18.40 1.45 7.82
CA GLN A 55 17.95 1.93 9.13
C GLN A 55 18.00 0.80 10.17
N THR A 56 18.35 1.16 11.42
CA THR A 56 18.23 0.24 12.57
C THR A 56 16.77 0.13 12.98
N VAL A 57 16.25 -1.09 13.09
CA VAL A 57 14.89 -1.36 13.58
C VAL A 57 14.87 -1.22 15.10
N THR A 58 13.91 -0.46 15.62
CA THR A 58 13.67 -0.34 17.06
C THR A 58 12.22 -0.67 17.38
N GLU A 59 12.01 -1.38 18.49
CA GLU A 59 10.67 -1.75 18.95
C GLU A 59 9.83 -0.52 19.28
N GLY A 60 8.52 -0.65 19.10
CA GLY A 60 7.57 0.39 19.43
C GLY A 60 6.26 0.24 18.70
N THR A 61 5.42 1.27 18.81
CA THR A 61 4.13 1.32 18.13
C THR A 61 4.28 1.86 16.71
N VAL A 62 3.49 1.34 15.77
CA VAL A 62 3.36 1.89 14.42
C VAL A 62 1.90 2.27 14.21
N ILE A 63 1.66 3.55 13.94
CA ILE A 63 0.34 4.07 13.58
C ILE A 63 0.50 4.77 12.23
N SER A 64 -0.17 4.24 11.21
CA SER A 64 -0.14 4.78 9.85
C SER A 64 -1.55 4.86 9.29
N SER A 65 -1.81 5.92 8.53
CA SER A 65 -3.05 6.15 7.82
C SER A 65 -2.72 6.47 6.37
N ALA A 66 -3.49 5.90 5.45
CA ALA A 66 -3.46 6.27 4.03
C ALA A 66 -4.89 6.61 3.61
N THR A 67 -5.03 7.69 2.86
CA THR A 67 -6.29 8.07 2.22
C THR A 67 -6.21 7.67 0.76
N TYR A 68 -7.29 7.11 0.22
CA TYR A 68 -7.41 6.78 -1.19
C TYR A 68 -8.61 7.50 -1.79
N ALA A 69 -8.53 7.76 -3.10
CA ALA A 69 -9.63 8.24 -3.91
C ALA A 69 -9.83 7.26 -5.06
N VAL A 70 -11.08 7.08 -5.47
CA VAL A 70 -11.44 6.23 -6.60
C VAL A 70 -11.99 7.12 -7.70
N ALA A 71 -11.41 7.01 -8.90
CA ALA A 71 -11.93 7.62 -10.10
C ALA A 71 -12.38 6.50 -11.05
N TYR A 72 -13.61 6.57 -11.52
CA TYR A 72 -14.09 5.77 -12.64
C TYR A 72 -14.07 6.67 -13.88
N LYS A 73 -13.41 6.22 -14.94
CA LYS A 73 -13.28 6.94 -16.21
C LYS A 73 -13.86 6.10 -17.33
#